data_AF-A0A0B8P8X7-F1
#
_entry.id   AF-A0A0B8P8X7-F1
#
_cell.length_a   1.000
_cell.length_b   1.000
_cell.length_c   1.000
_cell.angle_alpha   90.00
_cell.angle_beta   90.00
_cell.angle_gamma   90.00
#
_symmetry.space_group_name_H-M   'P 1'
#
loop_
_entity.id
_entity.type
_entity.pdbx_description
1 polymer ?
#
loop_
_entity_poly.entity_id
_entity_poly.type
_entity_poly.pdbx_seq_one_letter_code
_entity_poly.pdbx_strand_id
1 'polypeptide(L)'
;MGVASVNGQQLDILSIQINNDLTSSDFGKFDFELIRAIDHPIADAADILSINLPVFVQDMDGDDSATKNLVVNVVDDVPEVVSKSISVVEGDDQASINVLRQSGQDTDGADDGLLTQITIGTTNLTID
;
A
#
# COMPACT_ATOMS: atom_id res chain seq x y z
N MET A 1 -8.52 17.20 -0.64
CA MET A 1 -9.06 15.83 -0.70
C MET A 1 -9.07 15.39 -2.14
N GLY A 2 -8.43 14.25 -2.45
CA GLY A 2 -8.52 13.62 -3.76
C GLY A 2 -9.66 12.61 -3.77
N VAL A 3 -10.52 12.67 -4.80
CA VAL A 3 -11.67 11.77 -4.96
C VAL A 3 -11.42 10.76 -6.07
N ALA A 4 -11.81 9.51 -5.85
CA ALA A 4 -11.95 8.50 -6.89
C ALA A 4 -13.44 8.27 -7.18
N SER A 5 -13.77 7.91 -8.43
CA SER A 5 -15.11 7.45 -8.77
C SER A 5 -15.13 5.93 -8.79
N VAL A 6 -15.84 5.33 -7.84
CA VAL A 6 -16.01 3.88 -7.71
C VAL A 6 -17.48 3.57 -7.86
N ASN A 7 -17.86 2.82 -8.89
CA ASN A 7 -19.25 2.45 -9.18
C ASN A 7 -20.21 3.65 -9.26
N GLY A 8 -19.73 4.81 -9.73
CA GLY A 8 -20.52 6.04 -9.86
C GLY A 8 -20.67 6.86 -8.56
N GLN A 9 -20.05 6.44 -7.45
CA GLN A 9 -19.95 7.24 -6.24
C GLN A 9 -18.57 7.90 -6.15
N GLN A 10 -18.51 9.15 -5.69
CA GLN A 10 -17.24 9.78 -5.32
C GLN A 10 -16.83 9.33 -3.93
N LEU A 11 -15.59 8.91 -3.80
CA LEU A 11 -15.00 8.47 -2.56
C LEU A 11 -13.72 9.25 -2.31
N ASP A 12 -13.59 9.84 -1.14
CA ASP A 12 -12.31 10.40 -0.69
C ASP A 12 -11.33 9.24 -0.49
N ILE A 13 -10.21 9.29 -1.20
CA ILE A 13 -9.16 8.25 -1.18
C ILE A 13 -7.83 8.75 -0.62
N LEU A 14 -7.58 10.07 -0.70
CA LEU A 14 -6.38 10.69 -0.14
C LEU A 14 -6.66 12.06 0.44
N SER A 15 -5.87 12.43 1.46
CA SER A 15 -5.84 13.74 2.08
C SER A 15 -4.45 14.35 1.96
N ILE A 16 -4.41 15.66 1.71
CA ILE A 16 -3.19 16.45 1.69
C ILE A 16 -3.45 17.74 2.43
N GLN A 17 -2.56 18.09 3.34
CA GLN A 17 -2.55 19.37 4.03
C GLN A 17 -1.19 20.02 3.83
N ILE A 18 -1.19 21.31 3.48
CA ILE A 18 0.04 22.10 3.30
C ILE A 18 0.06 23.17 4.39
N ASN A 19 1.17 23.30 5.09
CA ASN A 19 1.39 24.39 6.02
C ASN A 19 1.65 25.69 5.25
N ASN A 20 0.64 26.57 5.23
CA ASN A 20 0.72 27.89 4.60
C ASN A 20 1.00 29.03 5.61
N ASP A 21 1.41 28.70 6.84
CA ASP A 21 1.79 29.70 7.83
C ASP A 21 3.20 30.23 7.51
N LEU A 22 3.26 31.45 6.96
CA LEU A 22 4.50 32.16 6.62
C LEU A 22 5.42 32.42 7.83
N THR A 23 4.92 32.28 9.05
CA THR A 23 5.70 32.47 10.29
C THR A 23 6.21 31.16 10.89
N SER A 24 5.75 30.03 10.37
CA SER A 24 6.16 28.70 10.80
C SER A 24 7.49 28.28 10.17
N SER A 25 8.36 27.61 10.94
CA SER A 25 9.55 26.94 10.39
C SER A 25 9.22 25.80 9.43
N ASP A 26 7.96 25.35 9.44
CA ASP A 26 7.45 24.26 8.63
C ASP A 26 6.65 24.78 7.41
N PHE A 27 6.75 26.07 7.07
CA PHE A 27 6.11 26.62 5.89
C PHE A 27 6.43 25.79 4.64
N GLY A 28 5.38 25.45 3.88
CA GLY A 28 5.46 24.62 2.67
C GLY A 28 5.63 23.12 2.92
N LYS A 29 5.79 22.66 4.18
CA LYS A 29 5.68 21.24 4.50
C LYS A 29 4.26 20.77 4.27
N PHE A 30 4.13 19.50 3.90
CA PHE A 30 2.86 18.88 3.66
C PHE A 30 2.78 17.53 4.35
N ASP A 31 1.56 17.19 4.76
CA ASP A 31 1.20 15.86 5.23
C ASP A 31 0.34 15.22 4.14
N PHE A 32 0.70 14.00 3.76
CA PHE A 32 -0.05 13.16 2.83
C PHE A 32 -0.56 11.94 3.60
N GLU A 33 -1.84 11.65 3.45
CA GLU A 33 -2.46 10.47 4.02
C GLU A 33 -3.27 9.74 2.94
N LEU A 34 -3.00 8.45 2.81
CA LEU A 34 -3.86 7.55 2.06
C LEU A 34 -4.95 7.05 3.01
N ILE A 35 -6.18 7.51 2.82
CA ILE A 35 -7.30 7.21 3.74
C ILE A 35 -8.04 5.93 3.36
N ARG A 36 -7.72 5.37 2.19
CA ARG A 36 -8.26 4.10 1.68
C ARG A 36 -7.22 3.40 0.82
N ALA A 37 -7.18 2.07 0.90
CA ALA A 37 -6.40 1.25 -0.03
C ALA A 37 -6.74 1.60 -1.49
N ILE A 38 -5.72 1.61 -2.33
CA ILE A 38 -5.84 1.76 -3.78
C ILE A 38 -5.50 0.41 -4.38
N ASP A 39 -6.29 0.00 -5.37
CA ASP A 39 -6.07 -1.24 -6.10
C ASP A 39 -4.78 -1.17 -6.91
N HIS A 40 -3.91 -2.16 -6.72
CA HIS A 40 -2.69 -2.34 -7.50
C HIS A 40 -2.90 -3.45 -8.54
N PRO A 41 -2.28 -3.35 -9.73
CA PRO A 41 -2.28 -4.46 -10.67
C PRO A 41 -1.78 -5.74 -10.00
N ILE A 42 -2.43 -6.88 -10.29
CA ILE A 42 -1.89 -8.17 -9.85
C ILE A 42 -0.62 -8.45 -10.66
N ALA A 43 0.54 -8.35 -10.02
CA ALA A 43 1.83 -8.69 -10.62
C ALA A 43 2.63 -9.66 -9.75
N ASP A 44 3.54 -10.40 -10.39
CA ASP A 44 4.47 -11.32 -9.73
C ASP A 44 5.66 -10.57 -9.06
N ALA A 45 5.60 -9.24 -8.99
CA ALA A 45 6.65 -8.35 -8.48
C ALA A 45 6.04 -7.12 -7.79
N ALA A 46 6.83 -6.45 -6.96
CA ALA A 46 6.43 -5.20 -6.32
C ALA A 46 6.15 -4.15 -7.39
N ASP A 47 4.98 -3.53 -7.31
CA ASP A 47 4.51 -2.55 -8.29
C ASP A 47 4.48 -1.15 -7.69
N ILE A 48 4.58 -0.14 -8.56
CA ILE A 48 4.54 1.27 -8.15
C ILE A 48 3.38 1.96 -8.83
N LEU A 49 2.46 2.50 -8.03
CA LEU A 49 1.44 3.42 -8.49
C LEU A 49 1.84 4.87 -8.16
N SER A 50 2.08 5.67 -9.19
CA SER A 50 2.44 7.08 -9.03
C SER A 50 1.22 8.00 -9.10
N ILE A 51 1.03 8.80 -8.06
CA ILE A 51 0.04 9.88 -7.99
C ILE A 51 0.76 11.20 -8.25
N ASN A 52 0.38 11.88 -9.33
CA ASN A 52 0.93 13.19 -9.70
C ASN A 52 0.02 14.31 -9.20
N LEU A 53 0.54 15.15 -8.30
CA LEU A 53 -0.18 16.25 -7.69
C LEU A 53 0.42 17.58 -8.19
N PRO A 54 -0.23 18.26 -9.15
CA PRO A 54 0.24 19.55 -9.62
C PRO A 54 0.10 20.60 -8.52
N VAL A 55 1.22 21.20 -8.12
CA VAL A 55 1.31 22.27 -7.12
C VAL A 55 1.86 23.55 -7.76
N PHE A 56 1.31 24.68 -7.33
CA PHE A 56 1.81 26.01 -7.66
C PHE A 56 1.64 26.88 -6.42
N VAL A 57 2.45 27.92 -6.32
CA VAL A 57 2.28 29.00 -5.34
C VAL A 57 1.79 30.26 -6.04
N GLN A 58 0.96 31.02 -5.33
CA GLN A 58 0.50 32.35 -5.71
C GLN A 58 1.08 33.35 -4.71
N ASP A 59 1.66 34.46 -5.18
CA ASP A 59 2.17 35.49 -4.30
C ASP A 59 1.11 36.56 -3.96
N MET A 60 1.51 37.67 -3.35
CA MET A 60 0.60 38.70 -2.85
C MET A 60 -0.11 39.48 -3.96
N ASP A 61 0.45 39.57 -5.17
CA ASP A 61 -0.17 40.30 -6.28
C ASP A 61 -1.03 39.42 -7.19
N GLY A 62 -1.10 38.11 -6.90
CA GLY A 62 -1.98 37.16 -7.54
C GLY A 62 -1.35 36.43 -8.72
N ASP A 63 -0.06 36.64 -8.99
CA ASP A 63 0.66 35.89 -10.01
C ASP A 63 0.98 34.47 -9.53
N ASP A 64 0.61 33.49 -10.36
CA ASP A 64 0.90 32.08 -10.13
C ASP A 64 2.32 31.74 -10.64
N SER A 65 3.06 31.01 -9.83
CA SER A 65 4.30 30.36 -10.25
C SER A 65 4.05 29.25 -11.28
N ALA A 66 5.11 28.83 -11.96
CA ALA A 66 5.06 27.64 -12.80
C ALA A 66 4.68 26.40 -11.99
N THR A 67 3.71 25.62 -12.49
CA THR A 67 3.28 24.37 -11.87
C THR A 67 4.42 23.35 -11.81
N LYS A 68 4.55 22.68 -10.66
CA LYS A 68 5.44 21.54 -10.45
C LYS A 68 4.62 20.36 -9.94
N ASN A 69 5.01 19.14 -10.31
CA ASN A 69 4.35 17.96 -9.77
C ASN A 69 5.04 17.50 -8.49
N LEU A 70 4.26 17.39 -7.41
CA LEU A 70 4.58 16.56 -6.28
C LEU A 70 4.18 15.12 -6.64
N VAL A 71 5.15 14.22 -6.71
CA VAL A 71 4.91 12.81 -7.06
C VAL A 71 4.88 11.98 -5.78
N VAL A 72 3.78 11.30 -5.53
CA VAL A 72 3.66 10.30 -4.46
C VAL A 72 3.67 8.92 -5.09
N ASN A 73 4.60 8.08 -4.67
CA ASN A 73 4.68 6.69 -5.11
C ASN A 73 4.09 5.80 -4.03
N VAL A 74 3.00 5.13 -4.34
CA VAL A 74 2.47 4.01 -3.56
C VAL A 74 3.16 2.76 -4.07
N VAL A 75 3.80 2.02 -3.18
CA VAL A 75 4.55 0.81 -3.52
C VAL A 75 3.78 -0.38 -2.96
N ASP A 76 3.44 -1.30 -3.84
CA ASP A 76 2.80 -2.55 -3.50
C ASP A 76 3.85 -3.61 -3.18
N ASP A 77 3.62 -4.41 -2.15
CA ASP A 77 4.54 -5.46 -1.72
C ASP A 77 4.12 -6.82 -2.29
N VAL A 78 5.07 -7.75 -2.44
CA VAL A 78 4.80 -9.11 -2.95
C VAL A 78 4.50 -10.06 -1.79
N PRO A 79 3.46 -10.90 -1.88
CA PRO A 79 3.24 -11.96 -0.90
C PRO A 79 4.45 -12.88 -0.76
N GLU A 80 5.03 -12.96 0.45
CA GLU A 80 6.21 -13.80 0.72
C GLU A 80 5.86 -15.02 1.58
N VAL A 81 6.19 -16.20 1.07
CA VAL A 81 6.20 -17.46 1.84
C VAL A 81 7.54 -17.60 2.56
N VAL A 82 7.50 -17.78 3.89
CA VAL A 82 8.71 -17.97 4.68
C VAL A 82 8.93 -19.45 4.99
N SER A 83 10.19 -19.87 5.02
CA SER A 83 10.55 -21.21 5.45
C SER A 83 10.06 -21.47 6.88
N LYS A 84 9.22 -22.50 7.03
CA LYS A 84 8.67 -22.97 8.30
C LYS A 84 8.76 -24.48 8.37
N SER A 85 8.84 -25.01 9.58
CA SER A 85 8.83 -26.44 9.88
C SER A 85 7.62 -26.79 10.73
N ILE A 86 6.89 -27.84 10.35
CA ILE A 86 5.82 -28.45 11.13
C ILE A 86 6.29 -29.82 11.60
N SER A 87 6.05 -30.15 12.86
CA SER A 87 6.40 -31.44 13.47
C SER A 87 5.32 -31.85 14.45
N VAL A 88 4.96 -33.13 14.46
CA VAL A 88 3.96 -33.74 15.34
C VAL A 88 4.51 -35.09 15.80
N VAL A 89 4.37 -35.44 17.07
CA VAL A 89 4.77 -36.74 17.63
C VAL A 89 3.52 -37.59 17.94
N GLU A 90 3.66 -38.92 17.97
CA GLU A 90 2.56 -39.82 18.35
C GLU A 90 2.00 -39.41 19.73
N GLY A 91 0.69 -39.10 19.76
CA GLY A 91 -0.01 -38.63 20.95
C GLY A 91 -0.30 -37.12 20.98
N ASP A 92 0.26 -36.34 20.05
CA ASP A 92 -0.11 -34.94 19.87
C ASP A 92 -1.46 -34.80 19.13
N ASP A 93 -2.20 -33.72 19.42
CA ASP A 93 -3.47 -33.43 18.75
C ASP A 93 -3.25 -33.01 17.28
N GLN A 94 -2.86 -31.75 17.06
CA GLN A 94 -2.60 -31.15 15.74
C GLN A 94 -1.60 -30.00 15.89
N ALA A 95 -0.74 -29.80 14.89
CA ALA A 95 0.10 -28.62 14.76
C ALA A 95 -0.39 -27.75 13.60
N SER A 96 -0.35 -26.43 13.77
CA SER A 96 -0.62 -25.47 12.72
C SER A 96 0.49 -24.42 12.67
N ILE A 97 0.80 -23.96 11.47
CA ILE A 97 1.75 -22.88 11.23
C ILE A 97 1.13 -21.89 10.25
N ASN A 98 1.45 -20.61 10.39
CA ASN A 98 1.25 -19.66 9.32
C ASN A 98 2.49 -19.69 8.41
N VAL A 99 2.27 -20.01 7.13
CA VAL A 99 3.31 -20.10 6.10
C VAL A 99 3.53 -18.76 5.38
N LEU A 100 2.52 -17.90 5.41
CA LEU A 100 2.63 -16.52 4.95
C LEU A 100 3.16 -15.66 6.10
N ARG A 101 3.88 -14.60 5.77
CA ARG A 101 4.27 -13.60 6.77
C ARG A 101 3.00 -12.93 7.30
N GLN A 102 2.87 -12.81 8.61
CA GLN A 102 1.76 -12.12 9.28
C GLN A 102 2.30 -10.95 10.11
N SER A 103 1.53 -9.88 10.17
CA SER A 103 1.94 -8.48 10.31
C SER A 103 2.61 -8.02 11.62
N GLY A 104 3.27 -6.86 11.50
CA GLY A 104 4.15 -6.15 12.45
C GLY A 104 5.33 -5.45 11.74
N GLN A 105 5.55 -5.76 10.46
CA GLN A 105 6.60 -5.23 9.57
C GLN A 105 6.06 -4.99 8.14
N ASP A 106 4.74 -4.96 7.96
CA ASP A 106 4.09 -4.83 6.66
C ASP A 106 3.33 -3.50 6.60
N THR A 107 3.47 -2.79 5.50
CA THR A 107 2.80 -1.52 5.19
C THR A 107 1.74 -1.84 4.14
N ASP A 108 0.55 -2.27 4.58
CA ASP A 108 -0.74 -2.36 3.86
C ASP A 108 -0.78 -2.77 2.35
N GLY A 109 0.27 -3.39 1.80
CA GLY A 109 0.35 -3.71 0.36
C GLY A 109 0.08 -5.18 0.03
N ALA A 110 0.65 -6.12 0.80
CA ALA A 110 0.56 -7.56 0.51
C ALA A 110 -0.50 -8.31 1.36
N ASP A 111 -1.43 -7.60 2.00
CA ASP A 111 -2.25 -8.12 3.10
C ASP A 111 -3.35 -9.13 2.70
N ASP A 112 -3.53 -9.39 1.40
CA ASP A 112 -4.47 -10.37 0.86
C ASP A 112 -3.79 -11.54 0.11
N GLY A 113 -2.50 -11.78 0.34
CA GLY A 113 -1.79 -12.91 -0.24
C GLY A 113 -2.48 -14.26 0.03
N LEU A 114 -2.88 -14.98 -1.04
CA LEU A 114 -3.52 -16.29 -0.94
C LEU A 114 -2.52 -17.42 -1.25
N LEU A 115 -2.48 -18.44 -0.39
CA LEU A 115 -1.80 -19.68 -0.71
C LEU A 115 -2.64 -20.48 -1.71
N THR A 116 -2.14 -20.63 -2.94
CA THR A 116 -2.87 -21.31 -4.02
C THR A 116 -2.46 -22.77 -4.21
N GLN A 117 -1.26 -23.14 -3.76
CA GLN A 117 -0.71 -24.49 -3.94
C GLN A 117 0.28 -24.86 -2.85
N ILE A 118 0.22 -26.12 -2.41
CA ILE A 118 1.27 -26.76 -1.61
C ILE A 118 1.85 -27.92 -2.43
N THR A 119 3.18 -27.99 -2.54
CA THR A 119 3.86 -29.13 -3.17
C THR A 119 4.51 -30.01 -2.10
N ILE A 120 4.17 -31.30 -2.07
CA ILE A 120 4.76 -32.30 -1.17
C ILE A 120 5.46 -33.36 -2.01
N GLY A 121 6.80 -33.32 -2.02
CA GLY A 121 7.59 -34.16 -2.93
C GLY A 121 7.32 -33.76 -4.39
N THR A 122 6.58 -34.61 -5.12
CA THR A 122 6.16 -34.36 -6.51
C THR A 122 4.66 -34.13 -6.66
N THR A 123 3.91 -34.11 -5.56
CA THR A 123 2.45 -33.96 -5.58
C THR A 123 2.07 -32.52 -5.29
N ASN A 124 1.27 -31.93 -6.19
CA ASN A 124 0.69 -30.61 -5.99
C ASN A 124 -0.71 -30.76 -5.39
N LEU A 125 -0.93 -30.12 -4.23
CA LEU A 125 -2.25 -29.90 -3.65
C LEU A 125 -2.65 -28.47 -3.95
N THR A 126 -3.63 -28.29 -4.83
CA THR A 126 -4.27 -26.99 -5.06
C THR A 126 -5.17 -26.68 -3.87
N ILE A 127 -5.11 -25.43 -3.39
CA ILE A 127 -6.00 -24.89 -2.37
C ILE A 127 -7.02 -24.00 -3.11
N ASP A 128 -8.30 -24.33 -3.00
CA ASP A 128 -9.42 -23.62 -3.64
C ASP A 128 -10.05 -22.54 -2.76
#